data_AF-A0A519ZFF2-F1
#
_entry.id   AF-A0A519ZFF2-F1
#
_cell.length_a   1.000
_cell.length_b   1.000
_cell.length_c   1.000
_cell.angle_alpha   90.00
_cell.angle_beta   90.00
_cell.angle_gamma   90.00
#
_symmetry.space_group_name_H-M   'P 1'
#
loop_
_entity.id
_entity.type
_entity.pdbx_description
1 polymer ?
#
loop_
_entity_poly.entity_id
_entity_poly.type
_entity_poly.pdbx_seq_one_letter_code
_entity_poly.pdbx_strand_id
1 'polypeptide(L)'
;MYKYIFAISFFVLSAFAVKAQVAETPEQSQSTDTLNYLNPKEYILGGVTITGAKNLDKDVLITISKLNKGDRITLPGEANAKVVKDMYSQGLFEDVQLNITKTNLDTIYLEIVVYRALACHQV
;
A
#
# COMPACT_ATOMS: atom_id res chain seq x y z
N MET A 1 -22.76 33.52 -64.26
CA MET A 1 -21.91 34.13 -63.22
C MET A 1 -22.44 33.81 -61.81
N TYR A 2 -22.53 32.53 -61.43
CA TYR A 2 -22.80 32.09 -60.03
C TYR A 2 -22.13 30.73 -59.72
N LYS A 3 -21.23 30.27 -60.60
CA LYS A 3 -20.64 28.92 -60.53
C LYS A 3 -19.57 28.77 -59.45
N TYR A 4 -19.06 29.88 -58.92
CA TYR A 4 -18.10 29.92 -57.82
C TYR A 4 -18.71 30.33 -56.47
N ILE A 5 -19.99 30.74 -56.45
CA ILE A 5 -20.67 31.16 -55.22
C ILE A 5 -20.98 29.95 -54.31
N PHE A 6 -21.20 28.77 -54.88
CA PHE A 6 -21.40 27.54 -54.11
C PHE A 6 -20.10 26.93 -53.55
N ALA A 7 -18.95 27.27 -54.13
CA ALA A 7 -17.65 26.70 -53.75
C ALA A 7 -16.98 27.42 -52.56
N ILE A 8 -17.42 28.62 -52.21
CA ILE A 8 -16.84 29.43 -51.12
C ILE A 8 -17.51 29.14 -49.76
N SER A 9 -18.75 28.64 -49.77
CA SER A 9 -19.46 28.29 -48.53
C SER A 9 -18.89 27.04 -47.82
N PHE A 10 -18.12 26.21 -48.52
CA PHE A 10 -17.55 24.97 -47.96
C PHE A 10 -16.20 25.18 -47.24
N PHE A 11 -15.58 26.35 -47.38
CA PHE A 11 -14.27 26.65 -46.77
C PHE A 11 -14.38 27.42 -45.44
N VAL A 12 -15.59 27.79 -45.01
CA VAL A 12 -15.86 28.54 -43.76
C VAL A 12 -16.57 27.65 -42.74
N LEU A 13 -16.19 26.38 -42.65
CA LEU A 13 -16.69 25.47 -41.60
C LEU A 13 -15.58 24.65 -40.91
N SER A 14 -14.30 24.90 -41.21
CA SER A 14 -13.17 24.19 -40.58
C SER A 14 -12.56 24.91 -39.37
N ALA A 15 -13.20 25.96 -38.86
CA ALA A 15 -12.68 26.76 -37.73
C ALA A 15 -13.45 26.57 -36.42
N PHE A 16 -14.22 25.48 -36.27
CA PHE A 16 -14.65 25.05 -34.94
C PHE A 16 -13.46 24.38 -34.25
N ALA A 17 -12.73 25.21 -33.49
CA ALA A 17 -11.62 24.82 -32.65
C ALA A 17 -11.99 23.62 -31.78
N VAL A 18 -11.35 22.49 -32.03
CA VAL A 18 -11.30 21.35 -31.12
C VAL A 18 -10.63 21.82 -29.83
N LYS A 19 -11.44 22.13 -28.82
CA LYS A 19 -10.99 22.19 -27.43
C LYS A 19 -10.93 20.76 -26.91
N ALA A 20 -9.88 20.02 -27.27
CA ALA A 20 -9.52 18.77 -26.58
C ALA A 20 -8.90 19.15 -25.23
N GLN A 21 -9.73 19.60 -24.30
CA GLN A 21 -9.33 19.77 -22.91
C GLN A 21 -9.48 18.37 -22.32
N VAL A 22 -8.36 17.65 -22.23
CA VAL A 22 -8.27 16.53 -21.30
C VAL A 22 -8.50 17.18 -19.94
N ALA A 23 -9.70 16.96 -19.39
CA ALA A 23 -9.89 17.17 -17.97
C ALA A 23 -8.94 16.18 -17.30
N GLU A 24 -7.78 16.69 -16.88
CA GLU A 24 -7.07 16.11 -15.76
C GLU A 24 -8.08 16.14 -14.62
N THR A 25 -8.78 15.02 -14.46
CA THR A 25 -9.32 14.65 -13.16
C THR A 25 -8.19 14.96 -12.18
N PRO A 26 -8.42 15.77 -11.14
CA PRO A 26 -7.46 15.79 -10.05
C PRO A 26 -7.40 14.33 -9.63
N GLU A 27 -6.30 13.64 -9.97
CA GLU A 27 -5.89 12.47 -9.24
C GLU A 27 -5.85 13.00 -7.81
N GLN A 28 -6.96 12.80 -7.10
CA GLN A 28 -6.94 12.78 -5.67
C GLN A 28 -5.84 11.77 -5.42
N SER A 29 -4.66 12.30 -5.12
CA SER A 29 -3.59 11.58 -4.49
C SER A 29 -4.25 11.10 -3.20
N GLN A 30 -4.93 9.95 -3.30
CA GLN A 30 -4.81 8.96 -2.28
C GLN A 30 -3.31 8.81 -2.18
N SER A 31 -2.72 9.56 -1.24
CA SER A 31 -1.44 9.28 -0.66
C SER A 31 -1.59 7.90 -0.02
N THR A 32 -1.72 6.87 -0.86
CA THR A 32 -0.92 5.69 -0.73
C THR A 32 0.46 6.30 -0.65
N ASP A 33 0.92 6.53 0.57
CA ASP A 33 2.29 6.91 0.88
C ASP A 33 3.07 5.75 0.31
N THR A 34 3.34 5.80 -1.01
CA THR A 34 4.03 4.79 -1.76
C THR A 34 5.42 4.88 -1.20
N LEU A 35 5.64 4.15 -0.11
CA LEU A 35 6.89 4.04 0.62
C LEU A 35 7.95 3.96 -0.44
N ASN A 36 8.66 5.07 -0.63
CA ASN A 36 9.53 5.20 -1.77
C ASN A 36 10.66 4.22 -1.51
N TYR A 37 10.63 3.06 -2.19
CA TYR A 37 11.59 1.99 -1.97
C TYR A 37 13.04 2.43 -2.19
N LEU A 38 13.23 3.57 -2.86
CA LEU A 38 14.54 4.19 -3.11
C LEU A 38 15.02 5.05 -1.92
N ASN A 39 14.17 5.30 -0.92
CA ASN A 39 14.46 6.12 0.26
C ASN A 39 14.06 5.39 1.55
N PRO A 40 14.82 4.33 1.94
CA PRO A 40 14.61 3.68 3.22
C PRO A 40 14.81 4.68 4.36
N LYS A 41 13.82 4.77 5.27
CA LYS A 41 13.89 5.61 6.46
C LYS A 41 13.86 4.74 7.72
N GLU A 42 14.62 5.14 8.74
CA GLU A 42 14.54 4.54 10.07
C GLU A 42 13.33 5.08 10.83
N TYR A 43 12.60 4.18 11.48
CA TYR A 43 11.50 4.50 12.37
C TYR A 43 11.62 3.74 13.69
N ILE A 44 11.04 4.29 14.73
CA ILE A 44 10.87 3.69 16.05
C ILE A 44 9.52 2.98 16.08
N LEU A 45 9.50 1.72 16.50
CA LEU A 45 8.25 0.97 16.59
C LEU A 45 7.45 1.42 17.82
N GLY A 46 6.32 2.09 17.59
CA GLY A 46 5.39 2.56 18.61
C GLY A 46 4.44 1.47 19.13
N GLY A 47 4.21 0.43 18.34
CA GLY A 47 3.40 -0.72 18.71
C GLY A 47 3.06 -1.62 17.53
N VAL A 48 2.65 -2.84 17.85
CA VAL A 48 2.20 -3.85 16.89
C VAL A 48 0.80 -4.29 17.28
N THR A 49 -0.11 -4.29 16.31
CA THR A 49 -1.45 -4.85 16.46
C THR A 49 -1.55 -6.10 15.60
N ILE A 50 -2.17 -7.16 16.10
CA ILE A 50 -2.42 -8.36 15.31
C ILE A 50 -3.92 -8.56 15.11
N THR A 51 -4.30 -8.78 13.85
CA THR A 51 -5.66 -9.05 13.42
C THR A 51 -5.72 -10.35 12.62
N GLY A 52 -6.90 -11.00 12.59
CA GLY A 52 -7.12 -12.28 11.89
C GLY A 52 -6.77 -13.55 12.68
N ALA A 53 -6.01 -13.45 13.77
CA ALA A 53 -5.74 -14.56 14.69
C ALA A 53 -6.94 -14.83 15.63
N LYS A 54 -7.89 -15.67 15.21
CA LYS A 54 -9.10 -15.99 16.02
C LYS A 54 -8.82 -16.92 17.20
N ASN A 55 -7.85 -17.84 17.06
CA ASN A 55 -7.62 -18.95 17.99
C ASN A 55 -6.21 -18.97 18.58
N LEU A 56 -5.45 -17.87 18.43
CA LEU A 56 -4.06 -17.81 18.85
C LEU A 56 -3.85 -16.59 19.74
N ASP A 57 -3.05 -16.77 20.79
CA ASP A 57 -2.76 -15.72 21.76
C ASP A 57 -1.96 -14.59 21.10
N LYS A 58 -2.44 -13.35 21.28
CA LYS A 58 -1.83 -12.16 20.69
C LYS A 58 -0.43 -11.91 21.25
N ASP A 59 -0.19 -12.20 22.52
CA ASP A 59 1.11 -11.95 23.16
C ASP A 59 2.18 -12.91 22.64
N VAL A 60 1.79 -14.16 22.37
CA VAL A 60 2.64 -15.16 21.71
C VAL A 60 2.98 -14.73 20.29
N LEU A 61 2.00 -14.19 19.55
CA LEU A 61 2.19 -13.69 18.19
C LEU A 61 3.12 -12.48 18.10
N ILE A 62 3.02 -11.54 19.05
CA ILE A 62 3.95 -10.41 19.16
C ILE A 62 5.37 -10.94 19.38
N THR A 63 5.52 -11.91 20.28
CA THR A 63 6.82 -12.53 20.58
C THR A 63 7.42 -13.23 19.35
N ILE A 64 6.61 -13.96 18.59
CA ILE A 64 7.02 -14.64 17.35
C ILE A 64 7.47 -13.65 16.28
N SER A 65 6.77 -12.51 16.15
CA SER A 65 7.13 -11.47 15.18
C SER A 65 8.48 -10.82 15.49
N LYS A 66 9.01 -11.04 16.71
CA LYS A 66 10.26 -10.45 17.22
C LYS A 66 10.30 -8.94 17.09
N LEU A 67 9.12 -8.31 17.12
CA LEU A 67 8.96 -6.87 17.09
C LEU A 67 8.67 -6.36 18.49
N ASN A 68 9.63 -5.66 19.08
CA ASN A 68 9.43 -5.03 20.39
C ASN A 68 9.17 -3.54 20.23
N LYS A 69 8.26 -3.02 21.04
CA LYS A 69 8.02 -1.58 21.10
C LYS A 69 9.32 -0.87 21.51
N GLY A 70 9.71 0.14 20.74
CA GLY A 70 10.97 0.87 20.89
C GLY A 70 12.07 0.43 19.94
N ASP A 71 11.90 -0.70 19.24
CA ASP A 71 12.88 -1.16 18.27
C ASP A 71 12.99 -0.18 17.09
N ARG A 72 14.22 0.00 16.59
CA ARG A 72 14.47 0.76 15.36
C ARG A 72 14.38 -0.17 14.17
N ILE A 73 13.50 0.17 13.24
CA ILE A 73 13.28 -0.60 12.02
C ILE A 73 13.34 0.30 10.80
N THR A 74 13.99 -0.20 9.75
CA THR A 74 14.13 0.51 8.49
C THR A 74 13.01 0.11 7.54
N LEU A 75 12.19 1.07 7.14
CA LEU A 75 11.10 0.88 6.19
C LEU A 75 11.18 1.83 5.00
N PRO A 76 10.84 1.36 3.81
CA PRO A 76 10.71 -0.05 3.41
C PRO A 76 12.10 -0.74 3.37
N GLY A 77 12.21 -2.00 3.79
CA GLY A 77 13.52 -2.69 3.87
C GLY A 77 13.49 -4.10 4.46
N GLU A 78 14.66 -4.58 4.89
CA GLU A 78 14.88 -5.93 5.42
C GLU A 78 14.00 -6.25 6.63
N ALA A 79 13.74 -5.26 7.48
CA ALA A 79 12.94 -5.44 8.70
C ALA A 79 11.55 -6.03 8.40
N ASN A 80 10.84 -5.49 7.40
CA ASN A 80 9.52 -5.99 7.02
C ASN A 80 9.57 -7.42 6.50
N ALA A 81 10.53 -7.72 5.62
CA ALA A 81 10.70 -9.05 5.05
C ALA A 81 11.05 -10.08 6.13
N LYS A 82 11.89 -9.69 7.09
CA LYS A 82 12.30 -10.54 8.21
C LYS A 82 11.12 -10.87 9.12
N VAL A 83 10.27 -9.90 9.46
CA VAL A 83 9.08 -10.13 10.29
C VAL A 83 8.14 -11.13 9.64
N VAL A 84 7.80 -10.92 8.36
CA VAL A 84 6.95 -11.82 7.59
C VAL A 84 7.56 -13.22 7.56
N LYS A 85 8.86 -13.33 7.26
CA LYS A 85 9.59 -14.61 7.25
C LYS A 85 9.60 -15.31 8.61
N ASP A 86 9.87 -14.59 9.70
CA ASP A 86 9.89 -15.12 11.07
C ASP A 86 8.50 -15.70 11.44
N MET A 87 7.42 -15.02 11.04
CA MET A 87 6.06 -15.53 11.25
C MET A 87 5.76 -16.78 10.41
N TYR A 88 6.09 -16.77 9.12
CA TYR A 88 5.92 -17.95 8.26
C TYR A 88 6.73 -19.16 8.74
N SER A 89 7.92 -18.93 9.30
CA SER A 89 8.81 -20.00 9.78
C SER A 89 8.21 -20.83 10.91
N GLN A 90 7.21 -20.31 11.62
CA GLN A 90 6.48 -21.07 12.64
C GLN A 90 5.58 -22.15 12.05
N GLY A 91 5.26 -22.09 10.74
CA GLY A 91 4.32 -23.01 10.08
C GLY A 91 2.86 -22.85 10.54
N LEU A 92 2.57 -21.82 11.34
CA LEU A 92 1.26 -21.60 11.93
C LEU A 92 0.32 -20.80 11.01
N PHE A 93 0.83 -20.09 9.99
CA PHE A 93 0.04 -19.15 9.18
C PHE A 93 0.13 -19.49 7.69
N GLU A 94 -1.01 -19.42 6.99
CA GLU A 94 -1.09 -19.59 5.54
C GLU A 94 -0.72 -18.29 4.80
N ASP A 95 -1.18 -17.15 5.29
CA ASP A 95 -0.82 -15.83 4.78
C ASP A 95 -0.58 -14.81 5.90
N VAL A 96 0.46 -13.99 5.74
CA VAL A 96 0.89 -12.96 6.70
C VAL A 96 1.14 -11.65 5.95
N GLN A 97 0.36 -10.64 6.27
CA GLN A 97 0.48 -9.30 5.71
C GLN A 97 0.90 -8.31 6.79
N LEU A 98 1.86 -7.45 6.46
CA LEU A 98 2.35 -6.39 7.34
C LEU A 98 1.92 -5.03 6.77
N ASN A 99 1.10 -4.31 7.53
CA ASN A 99 0.55 -3.02 7.17
C ASN A 99 1.03 -1.94 8.14
N ILE A 100 1.11 -0.70 7.66
CA ILE A 100 1.37 0.46 8.52
C ILE A 100 0.02 1.10 8.85
N THR A 101 -0.37 1.04 10.13
CA THR A 101 -1.64 1.62 10.59
C THR A 101 -1.53 3.12 10.81
N LYS A 102 -0.38 3.57 11.33
CA LYS A 102 -0.15 4.96 11.68
C LYS A 102 1.33 5.29 11.68
N THR A 103 1.65 6.48 11.19
CA THR A 103 2.99 7.08 11.31
C THR A 103 2.86 8.38 12.09
N ASN A 104 3.73 8.58 13.08
CA ASN A 104 3.79 9.78 13.91
C ASN A 104 5.24 10.22 14.03
N LEU A 105 5.64 11.23 13.25
CA LEU A 105 7.01 11.72 13.16
C LEU A 105 7.97 10.57 12.80
N ASP A 106 8.78 10.14 13.76
CA ASP A 106 9.73 9.04 13.62
C ASP A 106 9.23 7.75 14.27
N THR A 107 8.01 7.72 14.81
CA THR A 107 7.38 6.54 15.39
C THR A 107 6.35 5.93 14.44
N ILE A 108 6.36 4.63 14.24
CA ILE A 108 5.40 3.91 13.39
C ILE A 108 4.63 2.84 14.16
N TYR A 109 3.42 2.57 13.72
CA TYR A 109 2.55 1.54 14.27
C TYR A 109 2.24 0.54 13.15
N LEU A 110 2.55 -0.72 13.43
CA LEU A 110 2.37 -1.80 12.47
C LEU A 110 1.14 -2.63 12.84
N GLU A 111 0.44 -3.10 11.81
CA GLU A 111 -0.58 -4.11 11.92
C GLU A 111 -0.15 -5.35 11.14
N ILE A 112 -0.18 -6.49 11.83
CA ILE A 112 0.04 -7.79 11.25
C ILE A 112 -1.32 -8.44 11.05
N VAL A 113 -1.70 -8.68 9.80
CA VAL A 113 -2.91 -9.39 9.45
C VAL A 113 -2.53 -10.81 9.09
N VAL A 114 -3.09 -11.79 9.80
CA VAL A 114 -2.91 -13.21 9.46
C VAL A 114 -4.20 -13.78 8.90
N TYR A 115 -4.12 -14.40 7.73
CA TYR A 115 -5.26 -15.12 7.16
C TYR A 115 -5.06 -16.60 7.42
N ARG A 116 -5.87 -17.10 8.37
CA ARG A 116 -6.03 -18.51 8.75
C ARG A 116 -4.75 -19.17 9.29
N ALA A 117 -4.85 -19.60 10.55
CA ALA A 117 -3.83 -20.44 11.13
C ALA A 117 -3.99 -21.89 10.63
N LEU A 118 -2.91 -22.50 10.11
CA LEU A 118 -2.86 -23.90 9.67
C LEU A 118 -2.78 -24.85 10.88
N ALA A 119 -3.69 -24.69 11.84
CA ALA A 119 -3.89 -25.67 12.90
C ALA A 119 -4.76 -26.84 12.37
N CYS A 120 -4.26 -27.56 11.38
CA CYS A 120 -4.78 -28.86 10.95
C CYS A 120 -3.63 -29.74 10.44
N HIS A 121 -2.65 -30.00 11.30
CA HIS A 121 -1.81 -31.18 11.19
C HIS A 121 -1.48 -31.68 12.59
N GLN A 122 -2.51 -32.17 13.27
CA GLN A 122 -2.33 -33.10 14.37
C GLN A 122 -2.26 -34.48 13.71
N VAL A 123 -1.05 -35.04 13.65
CA VAL A 123 -0.81 -36.46 13.40
C VAL A 123 -0.30 -37.06 14.69
#